data_AF-A0A397BHU8-F1
#
_entry.id   AF-A0A397BHU8-F1
#
_cell.length_a   1.000
_cell.length_b   1.000
_cell.length_c   1.000
_cell.angle_alpha   90.00
_cell.angle_beta   90.00
_cell.angle_gamma   90.00
#
_symmetry.space_group_name_H-M   'P 1'
#
loop_
_entity.id
_entity.type
_entity.pdbx_description
1 polymer ?
#
loop_
_entity_poly.entity_id
_entity_poly.type
_entity_poly.pdbx_seq_one_letter_code
_entity_poly.pdbx_strand_id
1 'polypeptide(L)' 'MTADVRFRDNPLVLDGIKLRSFVGYPLVTSDGFIVGVLGVADTRVRPYVEYAILSVTLLHN' A
#
# COMPACT_ATOMS: atom_id res chain seq x y z
N MET A 1 -4.38 -15.62 9.15
CA MET A 1 -4.61 -14.44 8.30
C MET A 1 -5.09 -14.94 6.94
N THR A 2 -6.31 -14.58 6.54
CA THR A 2 -6.86 -14.91 5.22
C THR A 2 -6.38 -13.89 4.20
N ALA A 3 -5.92 -14.34 3.03
CA ALA A 3 -5.51 -13.44 1.95
C ALA A 3 -6.69 -12.57 1.47
N ASP A 4 -6.45 -11.28 1.23
CA ASP A 4 -7.48 -10.36 0.75
C ASP A 4 -7.94 -10.76 -0.64
N VAL A 5 -9.24 -11.05 -0.76
CA VAL A 5 -9.85 -11.59 -1.97
C VAL A 5 -9.71 -10.68 -3.19
N ARG A 6 -9.56 -9.36 -2.97
CA ARG A 6 -9.40 -8.36 -4.04
C ARG A 6 -8.08 -8.48 -4.77
N PHE A 7 -7.06 -9.05 -4.11
CA PHE A 7 -5.69 -9.08 -4.62
C PHE A 7 -5.14 -10.49 -4.81
N ARG A 8 -5.91 -11.53 -4.46
CA ARG A 8 -5.41 -12.91 -4.46
C ARG A 8 -4.85 -13.35 -5.82
N ASP A 9 -5.45 -12.85 -6.91
CA ASP A 9 -5.10 -13.22 -8.28
C ASP A 9 -4.19 -12.19 -8.97
N ASN A 10 -3.74 -11.16 -8.25
CA ASN A 10 -2.85 -10.14 -8.81
C ASN A 10 -1.46 -10.76 -9.08
N PRO A 11 -0.88 -10.60 -10.28
CA PRO A 11 0.46 -11.12 -10.59
C PRO A 11 1.57 -10.62 -9.67
N LEU A 12 1.43 -9.43 -9.07
CA LEU A 12 2.38 -8.92 -8.08
C LEU A 12 2.30 -9.67 -6.74
N VAL A 13 1.17 -10.32 -6.46
CA VAL A 13 0.95 -11.15 -5.27
C VAL A 13 1.27 -12.61 -5.56
N LEU A 14 0.74 -13.16 -6.67
CA LEU A 14 0.93 -14.55 -7.06
C LEU A 14 2.35 -14.82 -7.53
N ASP A 15 2.89 -13.93 -8.38
CA ASP A 15 4.17 -14.03 -9.08
C ASP A 15 5.08 -12.85 -8.72
N GLY A 16 5.93 -12.42 -9.65
CA GLY A 16 6.76 -11.23 -9.53
C GLY A 16 7.47 -11.12 -8.17
N ILE A 17 7.29 -9.97 -7.52
CA ILE A 17 7.90 -9.65 -6.22
C ILE A 17 7.26 -10.38 -5.04
N LYS A 18 6.16 -11.11 -5.24
CA LYS A 18 5.40 -11.83 -4.20
C LYS A 18 5.00 -10.89 -3.05
N LEU A 19 4.30 -9.81 -3.37
CA LEU A 19 3.82 -8.79 -2.43
C LEU A 19 2.93 -9.41 -1.33
N ARG A 20 3.18 -9.05 -0.07
CA ARG A 20 2.40 -9.55 1.09
C ARG A 20 1.90 -8.45 2.01
N SER A 21 2.44 -7.25 1.92
CA SER A 21 1.95 -6.07 2.62
C SER A 21 2.00 -4.86 1.71
N PHE A 22 0.94 -4.08 1.69
CA PHE A 22 0.87 -2.81 0.99
C PHE A 22 0.02 -1.83 1.78
N VAL A 23 0.54 -0.63 2.02
CA VAL A 23 -0.19 0.49 2.62
C VAL A 23 0.01 1.69 1.73
N GLY A 24 -1.09 2.40 1.45
CA GLY A 24 -1.10 3.56 0.57
C GLY A 24 -1.76 4.77 1.21
N TYR A 25 -1.21 5.95 0.94
CA TYR A 25 -1.80 7.26 1.22
C TYR A 25 -2.19 7.93 -0.10
N PRO A 26 -3.42 8.44 -0.24
CA PRO A 26 -3.87 9.02 -1.51
C PRO A 26 -3.11 10.30 -1.83
N LEU A 27 -2.71 10.44 -3.10
CA LEU A 27 -2.25 11.71 -3.66
C LEU A 27 -3.46 12.50 -4.11
N VAL A 28 -3.70 13.64 -3.48
CA VAL A 28 -4.89 14.47 -3.72
C VAL A 28 -4.45 15.80 -4.31
N THR A 29 -5.05 16.21 -5.44
CA THR A 29 -4.83 17.52 -6.03
C THR A 29 -5.42 18.62 -5.13
N SER A 30 -5.02 19.87 -5.34
CA SER A 30 -5.53 21.00 -4.56
C SER A 30 -7.05 21.22 -4.70
N ASP A 31 -7.64 20.74 -5.78
CA ASP A 31 -9.08 20.74 -6.06
C ASP A 31 -9.79 19.42 -5.70
N GLY A 32 -9.11 18.51 -5.00
CA GLY A 32 -9.72 17.38 -4.30
C GLY A 32 -9.78 16.06 -5.07
N PHE A 33 -9.15 15.96 -6.24
CA PHE A 33 -9.12 14.71 -7.01
C PHE A 33 -8.03 13.76 -6.52
N ILE A 34 -8.38 12.49 -6.33
CA ILE A 34 -7.42 11.42 -6.07
C ILE A 34 -6.77 11.03 -7.40
N VAL A 35 -5.48 11.31 -7.54
CA VAL A 35 -4.72 11.05 -8.78
C VAL A 35 -3.75 9.90 -8.66
N GLY A 36 -3.56 9.36 -7.46
CA GLY A 36 -2.68 8.23 -7.24
C GLY A 36 -2.51 7.89 -5.77
N VAL A 37 -1.45 7.15 -5.47
CA VAL A 37 -1.11 6.71 -4.11
C VAL A 37 0.40 6.74 -3.92
N LEU A 38 0.87 7.27 -2.79
CA LEU A 38 2.20 6.91 -2.29
C LEU A 38 2.05 5.67 -1.43
N GLY A 39 2.78 4.61 -1.76
CA GLY A 39 2.65 3.34 -1.08
C GLY A 39 3.97 2.81 -0.55
N VAL A 40 3.89 2.04 0.53
CA VAL A 40 4.96 1.18 1.03
C VAL A 40 4.56 -0.27 0.79
N ALA A 41 5.47 -1.04 0.20
CA ALA A 41 5.29 -2.42 -0.19
C ALA A 41 6.32 -3.32 0.50
N ASP A 42 5.90 -4.50 0.94
CA ASP A 42 6.78 -5.50 1.54
C ASP A 42 6.39 -6.92 1.08
N THR A 43 7.40 -7.77 0.90
CA THR A 43 7.24 -9.18 0.51
C THR A 43 6.94 -10.08 1.72
N ARG A 44 6.99 -9.52 2.93
CA ARG A 44 6.58 -10.16 4.18
C ARG A 44 5.29 -9.55 4.70
N VAL A 45 4.51 -10.36 5.41
CA VAL A 45 3.31 -9.89 6.11
C VAL A 45 3.73 -8.93 7.22
N ARG A 46 3.13 -7.73 7.25
CA ARG A 46 3.30 -6.73 8.32
C ARG A 46 1.96 -6.56 9.05
N PRO A 47 1.83 -7.05 10.29
CA PRO A 47 0.56 -7.00 11.02
C PRO A 47 0.23 -5.60 11.57
N TYR A 48 1.24 -4.74 11.72
CA TYR A 48 1.08 -3.37 12.20
C TYR A 48 1.55 -2.40 11.12
N VAL A 49 0.69 -1.46 10.77
CA VAL A 49 0.91 -0.50 9.68
C VAL A 49 0.90 0.96 10.14
N GLU A 50 0.71 1.21 11.43
CA GLU A 50 0.63 2.58 11.99
C GLU A 50 1.90 3.38 11.71
N TYR A 51 3.07 2.77 11.86
CA TYR A 51 4.34 3.41 11.50
C TYR A 51 4.46 3.66 9.99
N ALA A 52 3.92 2.77 9.15
CA ALA A 52 3.94 2.97 7.69
C ALA A 52 3.06 4.15 7.27
N ILE A 53 1.87 4.31 7.88
CA ILE A 53 1.00 5.46 7.64
C ILE A 53 1.71 6.76 8.05
N LEU A 54 2.34 6.80 9.23
CA LEU A 54 3.08 7.97 9.68
C LEU A 54 4.24 8.32 8.72
N SER A 55 5.03 7.33 8.30
CA SER A 55 6.13 7.55 7.36
C SER A 55 5.65 8.09 6.02
N VAL A 56 4.56 7.55 5.48
CA VAL A 56 4.00 8.01 4.20
C VAL A 56 3.44 9.43 4.32
N THR A 57 2.80 9.79 5.42
CA THR A 57 2.33 11.16 5.67
C THR A 57 3.48 12.16 5.82
N LEU A 58 4.56 11.79 6.52
CA LEU A 58 5.72 12.67 6.73
C LEU A 58 6.52 12.95 5.45
N LEU A 59 6.50 12.04 4.45
CA LEU A 59 7.16 12.24 3.17
C LEU A 59 6.43 13.21 2.23
N HIS A 60 5.19 13.62 2.56
CA HIS A 60 4.41 14.58 1.78
C HIS A 60 4.44 16.02 2.31
N ASN A 61 5.20 16.28 3.37
CA ASN A 61 5.45 17.63 3.91
C ASN A 61 6.94 17.99 3.76
#